data_AF-A0A542BQZ4-F1
#
_entry.id   AF-A0A542BQZ4-F1
#
_cell.length_a   1.000
_cell.length_b   1.000
_cell.length_c   1.000
_cell.angle_alpha   90.00
_cell.angle_beta   90.00
_cell.angle_gamma   90.00
#
_symmetry.space_group_name_H-M   'P 1'
#
loop_
_entity.id
_entity.type
_entity.pdbx_description
1 polymer ?
#
loop_
_entity_poly.entity_id
_entity_poly.type
_entity_poly.pdbx_seq_one_letter_code
_entity_poly.pdbx_strand_id
1 'polypeptide(L)' 'MANHNVKSWATVRETSVEIAEAIFELANNDEILAQKIWEEGSDEALRLAFSKTNADQLFWGEETVERKNV' A
#
# COMPACT_ATOMS: atom_id res chain seq x y z
N MET A 1 -5.90 -18.36 -1.85
CA MET A 1 -6.45 -17.55 -0.74
C MET A 1 -5.48 -16.44 -0.32
N ALA A 2 -4.95 -15.63 -1.25
CA ALA A 2 -3.94 -14.59 -0.95
C ALA A 2 -4.56 -13.24 -0.53
N ASN A 3 -5.80 -12.97 -0.93
CA ASN A 3 -6.41 -11.65 -0.83
C ASN A 3 -6.86 -11.23 0.59
N HIS A 4 -6.88 -12.17 1.55
CA HIS A 4 -7.21 -11.86 2.94
C HIS A 4 -6.03 -11.25 3.71
N ASN A 5 -4.80 -11.67 3.41
CA ASN A 5 -3.62 -11.23 4.14
C ASN A 5 -3.37 -9.73 3.94
N VAL A 6 -3.48 -9.26 2.70
CA VAL A 6 -3.24 -7.85 2.36
C VAL A 6 -4.29 -6.92 3.00
N LYS A 7 -5.58 -7.30 2.98
CA LYS A 7 -6.64 -6.49 3.62
C LYS A 7 -6.49 -6.41 5.14
N SER A 8 -6.16 -7.52 5.79
CA SER A 8 -5.87 -7.53 7.23
C SER A 8 -4.62 -6.72 7.54
N TRP A 9 -3.56 -6.84 6.73
CA TRP A 9 -2.33 -6.06 6.86
C TRP A 9 -2.60 -4.57 6.73
N ALA A 10 -3.45 -4.18 5.76
CA ALA A 10 -3.88 -2.81 5.52
C ALA A 10 -4.66 -2.26 6.72
N THR A 11 -5.61 -3.04 7.23
CA THR A 11 -6.44 -2.67 8.40
C THR A 11 -5.60 -2.49 9.66
N VAL A 12 -4.64 -3.40 9.92
CA VAL A 12 -3.75 -3.34 11.10
C VAL A 12 -2.87 -2.10 11.09
N ARG A 13 -2.45 -1.67 9.90
CA ARG A 13 -1.57 -0.50 9.72
C ARG A 13 -2.34 0.75 9.36
N GLU A 14 -3.67 0.72 9.45
CA GLU A 14 -4.56 1.84 9.08
C GLU A 14 -4.24 2.43 7.69
N THR A 15 -3.75 1.59 6.78
CA THR A 15 -3.36 1.96 5.42
C THR A 15 -4.41 1.47 4.43
N SER A 16 -4.51 2.13 3.27
CA SER A 16 -5.42 1.75 2.21
C SER A 16 -5.05 0.37 1.65
N VAL A 17 -6.07 -0.41 1.31
CA VAL A 17 -5.88 -1.76 0.74
C VAL A 17 -5.09 -1.68 -0.57
N GLU A 18 -5.29 -0.63 -1.36
CA GLU A 18 -4.59 -0.44 -2.64
C GLU A 18 -3.09 -0.18 -2.46
N ILE A 19 -2.71 0.54 -1.40
CA ILE A 19 -1.30 0.72 -1.01
C ILE A 19 -0.73 -0.62 -0.58
N ALA A 20 -1.43 -1.35 0.29
CA ALA A 20 -0.99 -2.66 0.72
C ALA A 20 -0.84 -3.63 -0.47
N GLU A 21 -1.80 -3.67 -1.40
CA GLU A 21 -1.72 -4.50 -2.61
C GLU A 21 -0.53 -4.11 -3.48
N ALA A 22 -0.28 -2.81 -3.66
CA ALA A 22 0.87 -2.33 -4.41
C ALA A 22 2.20 -2.72 -3.77
N ILE A 23 2.33 -2.57 -2.45
CA ILE A 23 3.51 -2.97 -1.68
C ILE A 23 3.73 -4.49 -1.80
N PHE A 24 2.68 -5.30 -1.64
CA PHE A 24 2.77 -6.75 -1.77
C PHE A 24 3.11 -7.18 -3.21
N GLU A 25 2.64 -6.46 -4.21
CA GLU A 25 2.99 -6.71 -5.61
C GLU A 25 4.48 -6.44 -5.88
N LEU A 26 5.01 -5.32 -5.38
CA LEU A 26 6.46 -5.01 -5.43
C LEU A 26 7.29 -6.01 -4.63
N ALA A 27 6.76 -6.46 -3.50
CA ALA A 27 7.36 -7.46 -2.65
C ALA A 27 7.17 -8.91 -3.14
N ASN A 28 6.49 -9.12 -4.27
CA ASN A 28 6.18 -10.45 -4.81
C ASN A 28 5.50 -11.39 -3.79
N ASN A 29 4.58 -10.85 -2.99
CA ASN A 29 3.87 -11.49 -1.87
C ASN A 29 4.76 -11.89 -0.67
N ASP A 30 5.96 -11.35 -0.55
CA ASP A 30 6.81 -11.52 0.63
C ASP A 30 6.40 -10.52 1.72
N GLU A 31 5.83 -11.00 2.82
CA GLU A 31 5.38 -10.15 3.93
C GLU A 31 6.54 -9.40 4.61
N ILE A 32 7.73 -9.98 4.69
CA ILE A 32 8.90 -9.35 5.31
C ILE A 32 9.35 -8.19 4.43
N LEU A 33 9.43 -8.42 3.12
CA LEU A 33 9.85 -7.39 2.17
C LEU A 33 8.78 -6.30 2.03
N ALA A 34 7.50 -6.68 2.02
CA ALA A 34 6.37 -5.75 2.04
C ALA A 34 6.42 -4.83 3.27
N GLN A 35 6.66 -5.40 4.46
CA GLN A 35 6.84 -4.62 5.66
C GLN A 35 8.03 -3.66 5.56
N LYS A 36 9.17 -4.12 5.02
CA LYS A 36 10.34 -3.27 4.82
C LYS A 36 10.05 -2.09 3.89
N ILE A 37 9.40 -2.33 2.75
CA ILE A 37 8.97 -1.30 1.79
C ILE A 37 8.00 -0.31 2.47
N TRP A 38 7.10 -0.81 3.32
CA TRP A 38 6.18 0.05 4.06
C TRP A 38 6.88 0.94 5.09
N GLU A 39 7.84 0.38 5.85
CA GLU A 39 8.61 1.11 6.86
C GLU A 39 9.59 2.11 6.23
N GLU A 40 10.20 1.76 5.09
CA GLU A 40 11.11 2.65 4.36
C GLU A 40 10.38 3.74 3.57
N GLY A 41 9.10 3.51 3.24
CA GLY A 41 8.34 4.36 2.32
C GLY A 41 8.72 4.08 0.86
N SER A 42 7.71 3.97 -0.02
CA SER A 42 7.97 3.70 -1.43
C SER A 42 7.03 4.50 -2.33
N ASP A 43 7.62 5.45 -3.05
CA ASP A 43 6.93 6.24 -4.08
C ASP A 43 6.37 5.34 -5.19
N GLU A 44 7.06 4.25 -5.52
CA GLU A 44 6.60 3.30 -6.54
C GLU A 44 5.36 2.55 -6.08
N ALA A 45 5.29 2.15 -4.81
CA ALA A 45 4.09 1.56 -4.23
C ALA A 45 2.91 2.54 -4.25
N LEU A 46 3.16 3.81 -3.90
CA LEU A 46 2.14 4.87 -3.98
C LEU A 46 1.64 5.05 -5.41
N ARG A 47 2.54 5.21 -6.39
CA ARG A 47 2.20 5.35 -7.82
C ARG A 47 1.37 4.19 -8.33
N LEU A 48 1.77 2.97 -7.97
CA LEU A 48 1.08 1.76 -8.37
C LEU A 48 -0.32 1.68 -7.73
N ALA A 49 -0.44 2.01 -6.45
CA ALA A 49 -1.73 2.08 -5.75
C ALA A 49 -2.67 3.11 -6.39
N PHE A 50 -2.18 4.32 -6.67
CA PHE A 50 -2.93 5.38 -7.36
C PHE A 50 -3.23 5.05 -8.83
N SER A 51 -2.49 4.15 -9.45
CA SER A 51 -2.77 3.66 -10.81
C SER A 51 -3.91 2.63 -10.79
N LYS A 52 -4.01 1.85 -9.72
CA LYS A 52 -5.05 0.80 -9.55
C LYS A 52 -6.37 1.33 -8.99
N THR A 53 -6.34 2.48 -8.33
CA THR A 53 -7.53 3.12 -7.76
C THR A 53 -7.86 4.43 -8.48
N ASN A 54 -9.11 4.83 -8.38
CA ASN A 54 -9.57 6.15 -8.81
C ASN A 54 -9.81 7.09 -7.62
N ALA A 55 -9.37 6.71 -6.42
CA ALA A 55 -9.44 7.58 -5.26
C ALA A 55 -8.49 8.77 -5.41
N ASP A 56 -8.95 9.94 -4.98
CA ASP A 56 -8.14 11.16 -4.96
C ASP A 56 -7.11 11.17 -3.82
N GLN A 57 -7.37 10.39 -2.78
CA GLN A 57 -6.53 10.25 -1.59
C GLN A 57 -6.49 8.80 -1.10
N LEU A 58 -5.34 8.37 -0.59
CA LEU A 58 -5.10 7.08 0.03
C LEU A 58 -4.44 7.29 1.39
N PHE A 59 -4.63 6.36 2.30
CA PHE A 59 -4.04 6.40 3.64
C PHE A 59 -2.80 5.54 3.67
N TRP A 60 -1.67 6.07 4.10
CA TRP A 60 -0.46 5.32 4.44
C TRP A 60 -0.29 5.35 5.95
N GLY A 61 -1.06 4.52 6.64
CA GLY A 61 -1.17 4.57 8.09
C GLY A 61 -1.72 5.91 8.56
N GLU A 62 -0.93 6.63 9.35
CA GLU A 62 -1.37 7.93 9.88
C GLU A 62 -1.27 9.06 8.84
N GLU A 63 -0.58 8.83 7.72
CA GLU A 63 -0.40 9.82 6.67
C GLU A 63 -1.49 9.71 5.60
N THR A 64 -2.01 10.87 5.15
CA THR A 64 -2.92 10.92 3.99
C THR A 64 -2.13 11.36 2.77
N VAL A 65 -2.06 10.51 1.77
CA VAL A 65 -1.39 10.80 0.50
C VAL A 65 -2.44 11.16 -0.53
N GLU A 66 -2.23 12.27 -1.24
CA GLU A 66 -3.11 12.70 -2.33
C GLU A 66 -2.47 12.38 -3.68
N ARG A 67 -3.30 12.00 -4.66
CA ARG A 67 -2.86 11.66 -6.02
C ARG A 67 -2.04 12.77 -6.70
N LYS A 68 -2.25 14.03 -6.29
CA LYS A 68 -1.54 15.20 -6.82
C LYS A 68 -0.09 15.34 -6.32
N ASN A 69 0.29 14.64 -5.24
CA ASN A 69 1.59 14.77 -4.59
C ASN A 69 2.53 13.57 -4.87
N VAL A 70 2.21 12.73 -5.86
CA VAL A 70 2.92 11.46 -6.19
C VAL A 70 3.52 11.48 -7.60
#